data_AF-A0A968K6P6-F1
#
_entry.id   AF-A0A968K6P6-F1
#
_cell.length_a   1.000
_cell.length_b   1.000
_cell.length_c   1.000
_cell.angle_alpha   90.00
_cell.angle_beta   90.00
_cell.angle_gamma   90.00
#
_symmetry.space_group_name_H-M   'P 1'
#
loop_
_entity.id
_entity.type
_entity.pdbx_description
1 polymer ?
#
loop_
_entity_poly.entity_id
_entity_poly.type
_entity_poly.pdbx_seq_one_letter_code
_entity_poly.pdbx_strand_id
1 'polypeptide(L)'
;MNFEQFCAYVLPYRGSNEPLESWRPILWEKYKDIESQMADPTDPIEAAAIINDDIMSWFKFDERYYYHPTDQGLTEMMQTQLGRCEDMTNLAIYAMRANGLAVTSDYTPYWANTGNNHAWNAIVTPGGEVIPFMGAEANPGKYELANKLAKAYRKMYAQQMNNLAFQETKEASIPGWLNGKSYIDVTNDYVPTADIDIVFDKSIPDSADIAYLCVFNDAEWKPIDWARIDVGKNQAVFTNMGMEVAYLPALYLEDEVLSYADPFIMRADGNRKVFVPNNEILINMEINATTKRAPVKSTTSIKERPLKSAAEYELFYWDEGWQSLEKKTATGNSLIFEGVPSDALYWLVEVDGDRDERTFSIENDRLIWW
;
A
#
# COMPACT_ATOMS: atom_id res chain seq x y z
N MET A 1 28.25 8.15 -2.23
CA MET A 1 27.20 7.98 -3.25
C MET A 1 27.87 7.67 -4.57
N ASN A 2 27.41 6.65 -5.29
CA ASN A 2 27.91 6.32 -6.62
C ASN A 2 27.16 7.09 -7.73
N PHE A 3 27.61 6.96 -8.98
CA PHE A 3 27.01 7.68 -10.12
C PHE A 3 25.55 7.30 -10.38
N GLU A 4 25.20 6.02 -10.23
CA GLU A 4 23.83 5.54 -10.46
C GLU A 4 22.85 6.12 -9.43
N GLN A 5 23.22 6.13 -8.15
CA GLN A 5 22.45 6.76 -7.08
C GLN A 5 22.28 8.27 -7.32
N PHE A 6 23.33 8.96 -7.79
CA PHE A 6 23.23 10.37 -8.13
C PHE A 6 22.22 10.62 -9.26
N CYS A 7 22.29 9.84 -10.33
CA CYS A 7 21.36 9.90 -11.46
C CYS A 7 19.92 9.57 -11.05
N ALA A 8 19.73 8.60 -10.15
CA ALA A 8 18.42 8.13 -9.75
C ALA A 8 17.75 9.00 -8.68
N TYR A 9 18.51 9.55 -7.72
CA TYR A 9 17.96 10.10 -6.48
C TYR A 9 18.26 11.58 -6.26
N VAL A 10 19.16 12.19 -7.03
CA VAL A 10 19.50 13.63 -6.95
C VAL A 10 19.11 14.39 -8.22
N LEU A 11 19.46 13.85 -9.40
CA LEU A 11 19.23 14.53 -10.67
C LEU A 11 17.76 14.70 -11.12
N PRO A 12 16.81 13.80 -10.79
CA PRO A 12 15.51 13.90 -11.43
C PRO A 12 14.78 15.21 -11.12
N TYR A 13 14.26 15.83 -12.18
CA TYR A 13 13.56 17.11 -12.13
C TYR A 13 12.07 17.00 -11.74
N ARG A 14 11.61 15.78 -11.44
CA ARG A 14 10.25 15.45 -10.99
C ARG A 14 10.24 14.40 -9.88
N GLY A 15 9.19 14.41 -9.07
CA GLY A 15 8.88 13.36 -8.10
C GLY A 15 7.77 12.41 -8.58
N SER A 16 6.78 12.91 -9.33
CA SER A 16 5.68 12.11 -9.90
C SER A 16 5.14 12.72 -11.21
N ASN A 17 3.84 13.08 -11.25
CA ASN A 17 3.11 13.54 -12.43
C ASN A 17 2.73 15.03 -12.37
N GLU A 18 3.39 15.79 -11.50
CA GLU A 18 3.19 17.24 -11.37
C GLU A 18 3.53 18.01 -12.66
N PRO A 19 3.01 19.26 -12.80
CA PRO A 19 3.48 20.20 -13.80
C PRO A 19 4.99 20.48 -13.70
N LEU A 20 5.65 20.66 -14.84
CA LEU A 20 7.06 21.02 -14.88
C LEU A 20 7.27 22.49 -14.52
N GLU A 21 8.04 22.72 -13.45
CA GLU A 21 8.36 24.07 -12.98
C GLU A 21 9.86 24.22 -12.70
N SER A 22 10.35 25.46 -12.71
CA SER A 22 11.74 25.79 -12.38
C SER A 22 11.96 25.86 -10.86
N TRP A 23 11.63 24.80 -10.14
CA TRP A 23 11.72 24.73 -8.69
C TRP A 23 13.16 24.75 -8.16
N ARG A 24 14.12 24.22 -8.93
CA ARG A 24 15.48 23.97 -8.44
C ARG A 24 16.23 25.25 -8.04
N PRO A 25 16.28 26.32 -8.87
CA PRO A 25 16.92 27.57 -8.46
C PRO A 25 16.27 28.23 -7.25
N ILE A 26 14.93 28.15 -7.14
CA ILE A 26 14.16 28.76 -6.04
C ILE A 26 14.53 28.10 -4.70
N LEU A 27 14.50 26.76 -4.67
CA LEU A 27 14.75 26.01 -3.44
C LEU A 27 16.24 25.86 -3.12
N TRP A 28 17.12 25.87 -4.14
CA TRP A 28 18.55 25.99 -3.90
C TRP A 28 18.87 27.32 -3.23
N GLU A 29 18.36 28.44 -3.77
CA GLU A 29 18.62 29.76 -3.17
C GLU A 29 18.08 29.86 -1.74
N LYS A 30 16.93 29.23 -1.45
CA LYS A 30 16.34 29.19 -0.10
C LYS A 30 17.21 28.44 0.92
N TYR A 31 17.86 27.35 0.51
CA TYR A 31 18.56 26.44 1.42
C TYR A 31 20.09 26.36 1.19
N LYS A 32 20.66 27.21 0.33
CA LYS A 32 22.10 27.20 -0.04
C LYS A 32 23.05 27.31 1.14
N ASP A 33 22.63 27.94 2.23
CA ASP A 33 23.44 28.20 3.42
C ASP A 33 23.18 27.17 4.54
N ILE A 34 22.51 26.05 4.26
CA ILE A 34 22.17 25.03 5.27
C ILE A 34 23.40 24.45 5.97
N GLU A 35 24.53 24.35 5.27
CA GLU A 35 25.80 23.89 5.83
C GLU A 35 26.21 24.69 7.07
N SER A 36 25.89 26.00 7.11
CA SER A 36 26.20 26.86 8.26
C SER A 36 25.34 26.58 9.50
N GLN A 37 24.25 25.83 9.34
CA GLN A 37 23.32 25.45 10.41
C GLN A 37 23.57 24.02 10.92
N MET A 38 24.44 23.26 10.26
CA MET A 38 24.73 21.86 10.55
C MET A 38 25.91 21.71 11.52
N ALA A 39 25.83 20.71 12.39
CA ALA A 39 26.95 20.26 13.20
C ALA A 39 27.96 19.47 12.36
N ASP A 40 27.48 18.62 11.45
CA ASP A 40 28.30 17.89 10.48
C ASP A 40 27.80 18.16 9.05
N PRO A 41 28.50 19.01 8.27
CA PRO A 41 28.21 19.29 6.85
C PRO A 41 28.07 18.06 5.93
N THR A 42 28.56 16.90 6.37
CA THR A 42 28.53 15.66 5.59
C THR A 42 27.37 14.73 5.94
N ASP A 43 26.58 15.05 6.98
CA ASP A 43 25.46 14.23 7.41
C ASP A 43 24.18 14.54 6.59
N PRO A 44 23.74 13.63 5.69
CA PRO A 44 22.53 13.85 4.90
C PRO A 44 21.25 13.84 5.74
N ILE A 45 21.26 13.20 6.92
CA ILE A 45 20.11 13.10 7.82
C ILE A 45 19.91 14.42 8.55
N GLU A 46 20.98 15.04 9.01
CA GLU A 46 20.93 16.38 9.60
C GLU A 46 20.44 17.43 8.59
N ALA A 47 21.02 17.46 7.38
CA ALA A 47 20.55 18.35 6.32
C ALA A 47 19.07 18.15 6.00
N ALA A 48 18.64 16.90 5.83
CA ALA A 48 17.25 16.58 5.54
C ALA A 48 16.31 17.01 6.68
N ALA A 49 16.71 16.83 7.95
CA ALA A 49 15.92 17.25 9.10
C ALA A 49 15.75 18.78 9.15
N ILE A 50 16.81 19.55 8.91
CA ILE A 50 16.73 21.03 8.90
C ILE A 50 15.81 21.53 7.77
N ILE A 51 15.93 20.97 6.56
CA ILE A 51 15.03 21.31 5.44
C ILE A 51 13.59 20.96 5.79
N ASN A 52 13.36 19.77 6.33
CA ASN A 52 12.02 19.29 6.61
C ASN A 52 11.38 20.02 7.79
N ASP A 53 12.15 20.46 8.79
CA ASP A 53 11.69 21.32 9.89
C ASP A 53 11.17 22.68 9.37
N ASP A 54 11.88 23.28 8.39
CA ASP A 54 11.37 24.48 7.71
C ASP A 54 10.07 24.18 6.96
N ILE A 55 10.02 23.12 6.15
CA ILE A 55 8.79 22.75 5.42
C ILE A 55 7.62 22.50 6.38
N MET A 56 7.86 21.79 7.49
CA MET A 56 6.89 21.55 8.56
C MET A 56 6.35 22.83 9.18
N SER A 57 7.07 23.95 9.14
CA SER A 57 6.60 25.20 9.72
C SER A 57 5.47 25.87 8.92
N TRP A 58 5.34 25.54 7.63
CA TRP A 58 4.39 26.24 6.74
C TRP A 58 3.51 25.31 5.90
N PHE A 59 3.96 24.12 5.47
CA PHE A 59 3.14 23.20 4.66
C PHE A 59 2.43 22.17 5.52
N LYS A 60 1.16 21.85 5.23
CA LYS A 60 0.35 20.88 5.99
C LYS A 60 -0.43 19.92 5.10
N PHE A 61 -0.66 18.72 5.63
CA PHE A 61 -1.56 17.76 5.01
C PHE A 61 -3.01 18.28 4.99
N ASP A 62 -3.71 18.09 3.87
CA ASP A 62 -5.13 18.33 3.74
C ASP A 62 -5.77 17.33 2.76
N GLU A 63 -6.70 16.53 3.26
CA GLU A 63 -7.35 15.46 2.50
C GLU A 63 -8.18 15.96 1.31
N ARG A 64 -8.57 17.24 1.28
CA ARG A 64 -9.32 17.80 0.14
C ARG A 64 -8.51 17.78 -1.16
N TYR A 65 -7.18 17.70 -1.06
CA TYR A 65 -6.31 17.56 -2.21
C TYR A 65 -6.36 16.17 -2.85
N TYR A 66 -7.00 15.17 -2.24
CA TYR A 66 -7.33 13.94 -2.95
C TYR A 66 -8.30 14.17 -4.13
N TYR A 67 -9.07 15.26 -4.11
CA TYR A 67 -9.93 15.69 -5.22
C TYR A 67 -9.21 16.62 -6.21
N HIS A 68 -7.93 16.94 -5.96
CA HIS A 68 -7.13 17.72 -6.89
C HIS A 68 -6.81 16.86 -8.13
N PRO A 69 -6.95 17.41 -9.37
CA PRO A 69 -6.88 16.59 -10.59
C PRO A 69 -5.49 16.01 -10.87
N THR A 70 -4.43 16.60 -10.33
CA THR A 70 -3.04 16.16 -10.51
C THR A 70 -2.25 16.38 -9.21
N ASP A 71 -1.01 15.91 -9.15
CA ASP A 71 -0.10 16.39 -8.12
C ASP A 71 0.19 17.88 -8.34
N GLN A 72 0.40 18.64 -7.27
CA GLN A 72 0.59 20.08 -7.32
C GLN A 72 1.99 20.46 -7.83
N GLY A 73 2.06 21.57 -8.56
CA GLY A 73 3.33 22.25 -8.85
C GLY A 73 3.88 22.97 -7.62
N LEU A 74 5.18 23.33 -7.63
CA LEU A 74 5.78 24.07 -6.49
C LEU A 74 5.07 25.42 -6.26
N THR A 75 4.75 26.13 -7.35
CA THR A 75 4.12 27.45 -7.29
C THR A 75 2.79 27.39 -6.55
N GLU A 76 1.98 26.37 -6.82
CA GLU A 76 0.71 26.14 -6.14
C GLU A 76 0.94 25.78 -4.68
N MET A 77 1.82 24.82 -4.39
CA MET A 77 2.14 24.40 -3.02
C MET A 77 2.63 25.57 -2.15
N MET A 78 3.39 26.52 -2.71
CA MET A 78 3.84 27.72 -1.99
C MET A 78 2.69 28.70 -1.70
N GLN A 79 1.66 28.75 -2.56
CA GLN A 79 0.49 29.61 -2.38
C GLN A 79 -0.52 29.02 -1.41
N THR A 80 -0.82 27.73 -1.57
CA THR A 80 -1.85 27.03 -0.80
C THR A 80 -1.35 26.57 0.55
N GLN A 81 -0.07 26.20 0.62
CA GLN A 81 0.58 25.63 1.79
C GLN A 81 -0.09 24.34 2.30
N LEU A 82 -0.87 23.69 1.44
CA LEU A 82 -1.66 22.51 1.76
C LEU A 82 -1.53 21.49 0.63
N GLY A 83 -1.55 20.19 0.97
CA GLY A 83 -1.52 19.13 -0.04
C GLY A 83 -1.74 17.75 0.54
N ARG A 84 -1.81 16.75 -0.33
CA ARG A 84 -1.86 15.33 0.07
C ARG A 84 -0.45 14.74 0.17
N CYS A 85 -0.34 13.44 0.47
CA CYS A 85 0.95 12.80 0.70
C CYS A 85 1.88 12.89 -0.52
N GLU A 86 1.38 12.78 -1.75
CA GLU A 86 2.19 12.97 -2.96
C GLU A 86 2.80 14.38 -3.04
N ASP A 87 2.01 15.43 -2.76
CA ASP A 87 2.46 16.81 -2.77
C ASP A 87 3.54 17.06 -1.71
N MET A 88 3.31 16.54 -0.50
CA MET A 88 4.27 16.60 0.60
C MET A 88 5.60 15.93 0.21
N THR A 89 5.54 14.74 -0.41
CA THR A 89 6.75 14.04 -0.86
C THR A 89 7.48 14.79 -1.97
N ASN A 90 6.75 15.40 -2.90
CA ASN A 90 7.30 16.18 -3.99
C ASN A 90 7.99 17.44 -3.50
N LEU A 91 7.37 18.19 -2.57
CA LEU A 91 7.95 19.39 -1.98
C LEU A 91 9.28 19.10 -1.27
N ALA A 92 9.32 18.04 -0.45
CA ALA A 92 10.55 17.60 0.21
C ALA A 92 11.62 17.18 -0.80
N ILE A 93 11.23 16.42 -1.84
CA ILE A 93 12.13 16.02 -2.93
C ILE A 93 12.75 17.24 -3.60
N TYR A 94 11.96 18.25 -3.97
CA TYR A 94 12.49 19.42 -4.65
C TYR A 94 13.51 20.16 -3.79
N ALA A 95 13.19 20.36 -2.51
CA ALA A 95 14.06 21.08 -1.59
C ALA A 95 15.39 20.35 -1.36
N MET A 96 15.32 19.04 -1.12
CA MET A 96 16.48 18.21 -0.82
C MET A 96 17.36 17.97 -2.06
N ARG A 97 16.76 17.67 -3.22
CA ARG A 97 17.51 17.49 -4.48
C ARG A 97 18.14 18.78 -4.99
N ALA A 98 17.50 19.94 -4.74
CA ALA A 98 18.10 21.23 -5.05
C ALA A 98 19.44 21.43 -4.32
N ASN A 99 19.59 20.82 -3.14
CA ASN A 99 20.78 20.92 -2.30
C ASN A 99 21.64 19.64 -2.30
N GLY A 100 21.43 18.75 -3.26
CA GLY A 100 22.32 17.61 -3.52
C GLY A 100 22.06 16.36 -2.67
N LEU A 101 20.97 16.31 -1.89
CA LEU A 101 20.61 15.13 -1.13
C LEU A 101 19.94 14.07 -2.02
N ALA A 102 20.33 12.80 -1.81
CA ALA A 102 19.71 11.65 -2.43
C ALA A 102 18.41 11.29 -1.71
N VAL A 103 17.29 11.58 -2.35
CA VAL A 103 15.95 11.43 -1.77
C VAL A 103 15.00 10.77 -2.76
N THR A 104 14.12 9.92 -2.25
CA THR A 104 13.15 9.14 -3.02
C THR A 104 11.72 9.45 -2.61
N SER A 105 10.76 9.05 -3.46
CA SER A 105 9.36 8.93 -3.10
C SER A 105 9.01 7.46 -3.21
N ASP A 106 8.72 6.86 -2.07
CA ASP A 106 8.36 5.46 -1.94
C ASP A 106 6.87 5.41 -1.58
N TYR A 107 6.18 4.35 -1.97
CA TYR A 107 4.73 4.28 -1.86
C TYR A 107 4.23 2.85 -1.78
N THR A 108 3.05 2.69 -1.19
CA THR A 108 2.24 1.49 -1.38
C THR A 108 0.98 1.85 -2.17
N PRO A 109 0.68 1.15 -3.27
CA PRO A 109 -0.55 1.34 -4.02
C PRO A 109 -1.78 1.08 -3.16
N TYR A 110 -1.70 0.07 -2.28
CA TYR A 110 -2.79 -0.37 -1.41
C TYR A 110 -2.22 -0.84 -0.08
N TRP A 111 -2.70 -0.27 1.03
CA TRP A 111 -2.44 -0.85 2.35
C TRP A 111 -3.07 -2.23 2.46
N ALA A 112 -2.36 -3.14 3.12
CA ALA A 112 -2.82 -4.51 3.29
C ALA A 112 -3.82 -4.70 4.44
N ASN A 113 -3.93 -3.72 5.35
CA ASN A 113 -4.77 -3.78 6.56
C ASN A 113 -5.75 -2.60 6.69
N THR A 114 -5.82 -1.71 5.71
CA THR A 114 -6.78 -0.60 5.67
C THR A 114 -7.01 -0.16 4.22
N GLY A 115 -8.02 0.66 3.98
CA GLY A 115 -8.25 1.28 2.67
C GLY A 115 -7.20 2.35 2.34
N ASN A 116 -7.24 2.86 1.11
CA ASN A 116 -6.32 3.87 0.55
C ASN A 116 -4.91 3.37 0.19
N ASN A 117 -4.16 4.27 -0.44
CA ASN A 117 -2.74 4.19 -0.71
C ASN A 117 -1.93 5.01 0.31
N HIS A 118 -0.60 5.07 0.13
CA HIS A 118 0.23 6.10 0.77
C HIS A 118 1.55 6.30 0.05
N ALA A 119 2.09 7.53 0.13
CA ALA A 119 3.42 7.89 -0.34
C ALA A 119 4.22 8.58 0.79
N TRP A 120 5.50 8.25 0.88
CA TRP A 120 6.44 8.83 1.84
C TRP A 120 7.79 9.08 1.16
N ASN A 121 8.73 9.70 1.88
CA ASN A 121 10.08 9.91 1.39
C ASN A 121 11.07 8.97 2.07
N ALA A 122 12.22 8.77 1.44
CA ALA A 122 13.38 8.23 2.12
C ALA A 122 14.67 8.92 1.70
N ILE A 123 15.59 9.09 2.63
CA ILE A 123 16.98 9.44 2.33
C ILE A 123 17.73 8.16 2.01
N VAL A 124 18.46 8.17 0.89
CA VAL A 124 19.38 7.09 0.53
C VAL A 124 20.79 7.51 0.92
N THR A 125 21.36 6.85 1.92
CA THR A 125 22.71 7.19 2.39
C THR A 125 23.76 6.79 1.34
N PRO A 126 24.99 7.32 1.43
CA PRO A 126 26.10 6.87 0.58
C PRO A 126 26.35 5.35 0.61
N GLY A 127 26.00 4.68 1.71
CA GLY A 127 26.09 3.22 1.88
C GLY A 127 24.92 2.44 1.27
N GLY A 128 23.87 3.14 0.80
CA GLY A 128 22.66 2.53 0.24
C GLY A 128 21.56 2.26 1.27
N GLU A 129 21.73 2.66 2.52
CA GLU A 129 20.68 2.54 3.53
C GLU A 129 19.53 3.48 3.21
N VAL A 130 18.31 3.01 3.46
CA VAL A 130 17.07 3.72 3.17
C VAL A 130 16.45 4.16 4.49
N ILE A 131 16.42 5.47 4.72
CA ILE A 131 15.96 6.05 5.98
C ILE A 131 14.64 6.79 5.71
N PRO A 132 13.48 6.22 6.10
CA PRO A 132 12.18 6.80 5.82
C PRO A 132 11.94 8.08 6.62
N PHE A 133 11.15 8.96 6.00
CA PHE A 133 10.62 10.18 6.58
C PHE A 133 9.34 10.62 5.86
N MET A 134 8.66 11.61 6.40
CA MET A 134 7.52 12.23 5.73
C MET A 134 7.75 13.73 5.58
N GLY A 135 7.83 14.17 4.33
CA GLY A 135 7.88 15.60 3.99
C GLY A 135 6.80 16.37 4.73
N ALA A 136 7.14 17.49 5.36
CA ALA A 136 6.20 18.33 6.11
C ALA A 136 5.52 17.67 7.34
N GLU A 137 5.98 16.50 7.81
CA GLU A 137 5.37 15.83 8.97
C GLU A 137 6.37 15.18 9.94
N ALA A 138 7.35 14.43 9.45
CA ALA A 138 8.28 13.69 10.31
C ALA A 138 9.67 13.59 9.69
N ASN A 139 10.71 13.85 10.48
CA ASN A 139 12.10 13.83 10.02
C ASN A 139 12.64 12.40 9.83
N PRO A 140 13.72 12.24 9.03
CA PRO A 140 14.38 10.95 8.83
C PRO A 140 14.72 10.22 10.13
N GLY A 141 14.38 8.93 10.16
CA GLY A 141 14.57 8.06 11.33
C GLY A 141 13.55 8.26 12.46
N LYS A 142 12.59 9.19 12.30
CA LYS A 142 11.48 9.42 13.25
C LYS A 142 10.11 9.05 12.68
N TYR A 143 10.05 8.65 11.41
CA TYR A 143 8.81 8.29 10.76
C TYR A 143 8.54 6.79 10.84
N GLU A 144 7.33 6.43 11.25
CA GLU A 144 6.90 5.05 11.40
C GLU A 144 5.81 4.72 10.38
N LEU A 145 6.08 3.76 9.49
CA LEU A 145 5.07 3.19 8.61
C LEU A 145 4.23 2.20 9.42
N ALA A 146 3.16 2.72 10.01
CA ALA A 146 2.37 1.93 10.94
C ALA A 146 1.52 0.86 10.21
N ASN A 147 0.98 1.14 9.04
CA ASN A 147 0.13 0.17 8.33
C ASN A 147 0.91 -1.01 7.75
N LYS A 148 0.24 -2.14 7.53
CA LYS A 148 0.86 -3.35 6.97
C LYS A 148 1.13 -3.18 5.48
N LEU A 149 2.35 -3.52 5.08
CA LEU A 149 2.79 -3.52 3.69
C LEU A 149 2.76 -4.94 3.14
N ALA A 150 1.98 -5.15 2.08
CA ALA A 150 2.21 -6.28 1.18
C ALA A 150 3.39 -6.02 0.24
N LYS A 151 3.47 -4.77 -0.24
CA LYS A 151 4.53 -4.26 -1.10
C LYS A 151 4.80 -2.79 -0.80
N ALA A 152 6.05 -2.39 -1.02
CA ALA A 152 6.45 -1.00 -1.15
C ALA A 152 7.24 -0.82 -2.45
N TYR A 153 6.92 0.23 -3.19
CA TYR A 153 7.55 0.56 -4.46
C TYR A 153 8.20 1.93 -4.40
N ARG A 154 9.31 2.10 -5.10
CA ARG A 154 10.00 3.38 -5.23
C ARG A 154 9.74 3.98 -6.59
N LYS A 155 9.28 5.23 -6.63
CA LYS A 155 9.15 5.98 -7.89
C LYS A 155 10.54 6.25 -8.46
N MET A 156 10.72 5.88 -9.72
CA MET A 156 11.95 6.08 -10.47
C MET A 156 11.73 7.12 -11.56
N TYR A 157 12.79 7.83 -11.93
CA TYR A 157 12.77 8.66 -13.14
C TYR A 157 12.96 7.81 -14.40
N ALA A 158 13.98 6.95 -14.39
CA ALA A 158 14.27 6.07 -15.50
C ALA A 158 13.17 5.01 -15.65
N GLN A 159 12.86 4.68 -16.90
CA GLN A 159 11.97 3.56 -17.21
C GLN A 159 12.62 2.25 -16.77
N GLN A 160 11.84 1.40 -16.13
CA GLN A 160 12.27 0.10 -15.63
C GLN A 160 11.78 -0.96 -16.61
N MET A 161 12.66 -1.40 -17.52
CA MET A 161 12.30 -2.30 -18.63
C MET A 161 11.77 -3.67 -18.17
N ASN A 162 12.02 -4.04 -16.91
CA ASN A 162 11.49 -5.24 -16.27
C ASN A 162 10.06 -5.07 -15.74
N ASN A 163 9.51 -3.86 -15.71
CA ASN A 163 8.12 -3.63 -15.31
C ASN A 163 7.15 -4.24 -16.33
N LEU A 164 5.99 -4.68 -15.84
CA LEU A 164 4.95 -5.35 -16.63
C LEU A 164 4.54 -4.55 -17.88
N ALA A 165 4.53 -3.22 -17.79
CA ALA A 165 4.23 -2.30 -18.89
C ALA A 165 5.12 -2.46 -20.15
N PHE A 166 6.30 -3.08 -20.01
CA PHE A 166 7.25 -3.34 -21.10
C PHE A 166 7.39 -4.81 -21.44
N GLN A 167 6.68 -5.68 -20.73
CA GLN A 167 6.70 -7.11 -20.95
C GLN A 167 5.71 -7.48 -22.04
N GLU A 168 6.08 -8.41 -22.92
CA GLU A 168 5.08 -9.09 -23.75
C GLU A 168 4.21 -9.97 -22.84
N THR A 169 2.90 -9.80 -22.96
CA THR A 169 1.85 -10.55 -22.25
C THR A 169 0.79 -10.99 -23.25
N LYS A 170 0.04 -12.03 -22.91
CA LYS A 170 -1.13 -12.47 -23.67
C LYS A 170 -2.42 -11.73 -23.29
N GLU A 171 -2.39 -11.07 -22.13
CA GLU A 171 -3.52 -10.34 -21.57
C GLU A 171 -3.89 -9.14 -22.45
N ALA A 172 -5.19 -8.85 -22.55
CA ALA A 172 -5.67 -7.70 -23.31
C ALA A 172 -5.36 -6.36 -22.64
N SER A 173 -5.25 -6.36 -21.31
CA SER A 173 -5.02 -5.19 -20.46
C SER A 173 -4.24 -5.57 -19.21
N ILE A 174 -3.63 -4.56 -18.57
CA ILE A 174 -2.86 -4.70 -17.33
C ILE A 174 -3.54 -3.84 -16.26
N PRO A 175 -3.68 -4.31 -15.00
CA PRO A 175 -4.29 -3.53 -13.94
C PRO A 175 -3.62 -2.17 -13.73
N GLY A 176 -4.45 -1.15 -13.50
CA GLY A 176 -4.11 0.29 -13.39
C GLY A 176 -2.64 0.63 -13.12
N TRP A 177 -2.24 0.63 -11.85
CA TRP A 177 -0.90 1.10 -11.44
C TRP A 177 0.24 0.15 -11.86
N LEU A 178 -0.04 -1.14 -12.06
CA LEU A 178 0.95 -2.15 -12.48
C LEU A 178 1.47 -1.88 -13.91
N ASN A 179 0.69 -1.17 -14.72
CA ASN A 179 1.12 -0.63 -16.02
C ASN A 179 2.07 0.59 -15.90
N GLY A 180 2.52 0.90 -14.68
CA GLY A 180 3.52 1.91 -14.40
C GLY A 180 4.90 1.57 -14.99
N LYS A 181 5.56 2.57 -15.57
CA LYS A 181 6.80 2.39 -16.33
C LYS A 181 8.07 2.63 -15.50
N SER A 182 7.94 3.26 -14.35
CA SER A 182 9.09 3.80 -13.62
C SER A 182 8.95 3.58 -12.12
N TYR A 183 8.91 2.32 -11.71
CA TYR A 183 8.96 1.94 -10.30
C TYR A 183 9.81 0.69 -10.10
N ILE A 184 10.41 0.54 -8.93
CA ILE A 184 11.08 -0.70 -8.50
C ILE A 184 10.47 -1.19 -7.18
N ASP A 185 10.49 -2.50 -6.96
CA ASP A 185 10.13 -3.11 -5.67
C ASP A 185 11.24 -2.85 -4.64
N VAL A 186 10.85 -2.25 -3.51
CA VAL A 186 11.73 -1.93 -2.36
C VAL A 186 11.15 -2.47 -1.06
N THR A 187 10.28 -3.48 -1.13
CA THR A 187 9.57 -4.02 0.04
C THR A 187 10.54 -4.48 1.14
N ASN A 188 11.67 -5.08 0.75
CA ASN A 188 12.74 -5.52 1.66
C ASN A 188 13.43 -4.38 2.43
N ASP A 189 13.33 -3.14 1.96
CA ASP A 189 13.87 -1.98 2.69
C ASP A 189 13.00 -1.65 3.93
N TYR A 190 11.75 -2.14 3.98
CA TYR A 190 10.75 -1.71 4.95
C TYR A 190 10.23 -2.81 5.87
N VAL A 191 10.04 -4.02 5.35
CA VAL A 191 9.44 -5.12 6.10
C VAL A 191 10.13 -6.45 5.76
N PRO A 192 10.13 -7.42 6.67
CA PRO A 192 10.45 -8.80 6.33
C PRO A 192 9.53 -9.35 5.24
N THR A 193 10.10 -10.09 4.29
CA THR A 193 9.35 -10.66 3.17
C THR A 193 9.62 -12.15 2.99
N ALA A 194 8.76 -12.79 2.20
CA ALA A 194 8.94 -14.14 1.71
C ALA A 194 8.50 -14.24 0.25
N ASP A 195 9.07 -15.19 -0.49
CA ASP A 195 8.56 -15.58 -1.80
C ASP A 195 7.33 -16.47 -1.61
N ILE A 196 6.29 -16.23 -2.42
CA ILE A 196 5.02 -16.94 -2.35
C ILE A 196 4.82 -17.73 -3.63
N ASP A 197 4.77 -19.05 -3.51
CA ASP A 197 4.40 -19.93 -4.59
C ASP A 197 2.91 -20.27 -4.58
N ILE A 198 2.26 -20.06 -5.72
CA ILE A 198 0.86 -20.41 -5.95
C ILE A 198 0.81 -21.46 -7.05
N VAL A 199 0.26 -22.62 -6.72
CA VAL A 199 -0.12 -23.65 -7.69
C VAL A 199 -1.62 -23.52 -7.92
N PHE A 200 -2.03 -23.39 -9.16
CA PHE A 200 -3.43 -23.26 -9.52
C PHE A 200 -4.05 -24.65 -9.73
N ASP A 201 -5.22 -24.89 -9.15
CA ASP A 201 -5.96 -26.14 -9.36
C ASP A 201 -6.78 -26.10 -10.66
N LYS A 202 -7.17 -24.91 -11.08
CA LYS A 202 -7.90 -24.65 -12.33
C LYS A 202 -6.94 -24.54 -13.51
N SER A 203 -7.38 -24.99 -14.68
CA SER A 203 -6.63 -24.79 -15.93
C SER A 203 -6.56 -23.30 -16.25
N ILE A 204 -5.36 -22.79 -16.52
CA ILE A 204 -5.16 -21.39 -16.92
C ILE A 204 -5.64 -21.20 -18.36
N PRO A 205 -6.45 -20.17 -18.67
CA PRO A 205 -6.87 -19.87 -20.03
C PRO A 205 -5.70 -19.54 -20.95
N ASP A 206 -5.80 -19.90 -22.23
CA ASP A 206 -4.74 -19.63 -23.21
C ASP A 206 -4.40 -18.14 -23.36
N SER A 207 -5.35 -17.26 -23.02
CA SER A 207 -5.24 -15.80 -23.03
C SER A 207 -4.48 -15.22 -21.82
N ALA A 208 -4.06 -16.04 -20.86
CA ALA A 208 -3.35 -15.60 -19.66
C ALA A 208 -1.96 -16.23 -19.58
N ASP A 209 -0.97 -15.41 -19.26
CA ASP A 209 0.40 -15.82 -18.95
C ASP A 209 0.99 -15.09 -17.73
N ILE A 210 0.20 -14.21 -17.11
CA ILE A 210 0.51 -13.48 -15.89
C ILE A 210 -0.54 -13.85 -14.82
N ALA A 211 -0.08 -14.02 -13.60
CA ALA A 211 -0.92 -14.11 -12.43
C ALA A 211 -0.69 -12.90 -11.54
N TYR A 212 -1.72 -12.54 -10.77
CA TYR A 212 -1.70 -11.43 -9.84
C TYR A 212 -1.92 -11.93 -8.43
N LEU A 213 -1.24 -11.31 -7.48
CA LEU A 213 -1.54 -11.47 -6.06
C LEU A 213 -2.23 -10.20 -5.59
N CYS A 214 -3.38 -10.34 -4.96
CA CYS A 214 -4.22 -9.22 -4.57
C CYS A 214 -4.25 -9.04 -3.05
N VAL A 215 -4.46 -7.80 -2.61
CA VAL A 215 -4.81 -7.47 -1.22
C VAL A 215 -6.21 -6.88 -1.15
N PHE A 216 -6.90 -7.10 -0.04
CA PHE A 216 -8.20 -6.48 0.17
C PHE A 216 -8.00 -5.00 0.56
N ASN A 217 -8.58 -4.07 -0.18
CA ASN A 217 -8.43 -2.62 0.03
C ASN A 217 -9.63 -1.86 -0.58
N ASP A 218 -10.21 -0.93 0.18
CA ASP A 218 -11.46 -0.22 -0.18
C ASP A 218 -12.57 -1.18 -0.67
N ALA A 219 -12.87 -2.21 0.12
CA ALA A 219 -13.90 -3.23 -0.15
C ALA A 219 -13.67 -4.14 -1.38
N GLU A 220 -12.49 -4.10 -2.01
CA GLU A 220 -12.19 -4.86 -3.22
C GLU A 220 -10.85 -5.60 -3.10
N TRP A 221 -10.72 -6.71 -3.83
CA TRP A 221 -9.42 -7.37 -4.03
C TRP A 221 -8.67 -6.67 -5.16
N LYS A 222 -7.55 -6.03 -4.81
CA LYS A 222 -6.76 -5.21 -5.75
C LYS A 222 -5.38 -5.83 -6.00
N PRO A 223 -4.96 -6.00 -7.26
CA PRO A 223 -3.63 -6.49 -7.60
C PRO A 223 -2.52 -5.63 -7.00
N ILE A 224 -1.64 -6.26 -6.22
CA ILE A 224 -0.50 -5.61 -5.56
C ILE A 224 0.86 -6.06 -6.12
N ASP A 225 0.91 -7.24 -6.73
CA ASP A 225 2.09 -7.78 -7.42
C ASP A 225 1.67 -8.71 -8.56
N TRP A 226 2.62 -9.03 -9.45
CA TRP A 226 2.42 -9.89 -10.60
C TRP A 226 3.57 -10.90 -10.76
N ALA A 227 3.27 -12.04 -11.39
CA ALA A 227 4.26 -13.06 -11.69
C ALA A 227 3.92 -13.77 -13.00
N ARG A 228 4.93 -14.20 -13.76
CA ARG A 228 4.71 -15.05 -14.94
C ARG A 228 4.28 -16.45 -14.50
N ILE A 229 3.32 -17.01 -15.22
CA ILE A 229 2.83 -18.36 -14.99
C ILE A 229 3.76 -19.36 -15.69
N ASP A 230 4.34 -20.30 -14.93
CA ASP A 230 4.95 -21.52 -15.46
C ASP A 230 3.83 -22.48 -15.87
N VAL A 231 3.44 -22.45 -17.14
CA VAL A 231 2.37 -23.28 -17.72
C VAL A 231 2.64 -24.77 -17.52
N GLY A 232 3.92 -25.20 -17.50
CA GLY A 232 4.29 -26.60 -17.31
C GLY A 232 4.01 -27.11 -15.89
N LYS A 233 3.96 -26.19 -14.90
CA LYS A 233 3.70 -26.49 -13.49
C LYS A 233 2.36 -25.96 -12.99
N ASN A 234 1.66 -25.21 -13.82
CA ASN A 234 0.47 -24.44 -13.45
C ASN A 234 0.72 -23.58 -12.21
N GLN A 235 1.86 -22.87 -12.18
CA GLN A 235 2.39 -22.22 -10.97
C GLN A 235 2.86 -20.80 -11.26
N ALA A 236 2.72 -19.90 -10.29
CA ALA A 236 3.35 -18.59 -10.28
C ALA A 236 4.09 -18.35 -8.97
N VAL A 237 5.18 -17.57 -9.01
CA VAL A 237 5.99 -17.22 -7.82
C VAL A 237 6.08 -15.71 -7.70
N PHE A 238 5.52 -15.17 -6.61
CA PHE A 238 5.58 -13.75 -6.28
C PHE A 238 6.72 -13.53 -5.29
N THR A 239 7.69 -12.69 -5.66
CA THR A 239 8.91 -12.52 -4.85
C THR A 239 8.76 -11.38 -3.86
N ASN A 240 9.44 -11.41 -2.71
CA ASN A 240 9.46 -10.30 -1.74
C ASN A 240 8.06 -9.83 -1.29
N MET A 241 7.17 -10.76 -0.93
CA MET A 241 5.84 -10.42 -0.41
C MET A 241 5.89 -10.17 1.09
N GLY A 242 5.23 -9.12 1.56
CA GLY A 242 5.07 -8.84 2.98
C GLY A 242 4.34 -9.94 3.73
N MET A 243 4.75 -10.20 4.97
CA MET A 243 4.14 -11.21 5.85
C MET A 243 2.98 -10.65 6.67
N GLU A 244 2.18 -11.54 7.26
CA GLU A 244 0.98 -11.25 8.06
C GLU A 244 -0.12 -10.50 7.28
N VAL A 245 -0.25 -10.83 6.01
CA VAL A 245 -1.20 -10.24 5.06
C VAL A 245 -2.12 -11.31 4.48
N ALA A 246 -3.39 -10.94 4.29
CA ALA A 246 -4.34 -11.70 3.48
C ALA A 246 -4.14 -11.44 2.00
N TYR A 247 -3.94 -12.52 1.25
CA TYR A 247 -3.74 -12.50 -0.18
C TYR A 247 -4.81 -13.31 -0.90
N LEU A 248 -5.16 -12.86 -2.10
CA LEU A 248 -6.00 -13.62 -3.04
C LEU A 248 -5.26 -13.76 -4.39
N PRO A 249 -4.91 -14.98 -4.81
CA PRO A 249 -4.39 -15.21 -6.16
C PRO A 249 -5.48 -15.07 -7.22
N ALA A 250 -5.17 -14.33 -8.27
CA ALA A 250 -6.12 -14.00 -9.32
C ALA A 250 -5.48 -13.94 -10.70
N LEU A 251 -6.33 -14.01 -11.71
CA LEU A 251 -6.04 -13.58 -13.08
C LEU A 251 -6.76 -12.26 -13.35
N TYR A 252 -6.25 -11.48 -14.31
CA TYR A 252 -6.92 -10.28 -14.79
C TYR A 252 -7.47 -10.54 -16.19
N LEU A 253 -8.78 -10.76 -16.29
CA LEU A 253 -9.45 -11.13 -17.52
C LEU A 253 -10.62 -10.17 -17.76
N GLU A 254 -10.77 -9.69 -18.99
CA GLU A 254 -11.87 -8.78 -19.37
C GLU A 254 -11.99 -7.54 -18.46
N ASP A 255 -10.84 -6.98 -18.07
CA ASP A 255 -10.71 -5.85 -17.14
C ASP A 255 -11.19 -6.12 -15.69
N GLU A 256 -11.45 -7.39 -15.34
CA GLU A 256 -11.87 -7.83 -14.01
C GLU A 256 -10.82 -8.71 -13.32
N VAL A 257 -10.77 -8.61 -11.99
CA VAL A 257 -9.95 -9.47 -11.13
C VAL A 257 -10.75 -10.72 -10.79
N LEU A 258 -10.32 -11.87 -11.29
CA LEU A 258 -10.98 -13.15 -11.08
C LEU A 258 -10.12 -14.07 -10.22
N SER A 259 -10.65 -14.52 -9.08
CA SER A 259 -9.93 -15.44 -8.21
C SER A 259 -9.65 -16.76 -8.90
N TYR A 260 -8.40 -17.22 -8.82
CA TYR A 260 -7.95 -18.48 -9.41
C TYR A 260 -7.37 -19.47 -8.39
N ALA A 261 -7.27 -19.05 -7.14
CA ALA A 261 -7.08 -19.92 -5.98
C ALA A 261 -7.75 -19.30 -4.75
N ASP A 262 -7.86 -20.08 -3.68
CA ASP A 262 -8.45 -19.64 -2.43
C ASP A 262 -7.60 -18.55 -1.73
N PRO A 263 -8.23 -17.60 -1.02
CA PRO A 263 -7.50 -16.62 -0.24
C PRO A 263 -6.75 -17.29 0.91
N PHE A 264 -5.64 -16.68 1.32
CA PHE A 264 -4.81 -17.21 2.39
C PHE A 264 -4.12 -16.10 3.18
N ILE A 265 -3.68 -16.42 4.40
CA ILE A 265 -2.75 -15.59 5.18
C ILE A 265 -1.36 -16.16 5.06
N MET A 266 -0.39 -15.30 4.75
CA MET A 266 1.02 -15.58 5.00
C MET A 266 1.34 -15.21 6.45
N ARG A 267 1.69 -16.16 7.31
CA ARG A 267 1.99 -15.90 8.73
C ARG A 267 3.44 -15.46 8.92
N ALA A 268 3.74 -14.89 10.09
CA ALA A 268 5.09 -14.42 10.45
C ALA A 268 6.14 -15.55 10.50
N ASP A 269 5.73 -16.80 10.69
CA ASP A 269 6.59 -17.99 10.66
C ASP A 269 6.80 -18.54 9.24
N GLY A 270 6.25 -17.89 8.21
CA GLY A 270 6.29 -18.32 6.82
C GLY A 270 5.24 -19.38 6.46
N ASN A 271 4.38 -19.80 7.41
CA ASN A 271 3.34 -20.76 7.11
C ASN A 271 2.13 -20.09 6.46
N ARG A 272 1.57 -20.76 5.44
CA ARG A 272 0.33 -20.37 4.78
C ARG A 272 -0.88 -21.00 5.46
N LYS A 273 -1.88 -20.20 5.82
CA LYS A 273 -3.24 -20.68 6.15
C LYS A 273 -4.18 -20.32 5.01
N VAL A 274 -4.66 -21.32 4.29
CA VAL A 274 -5.65 -21.16 3.21
C VAL A 274 -7.05 -21.16 3.81
N PHE A 275 -7.94 -20.32 3.28
CA PHE A 275 -9.34 -20.26 3.70
C PHE A 275 -10.23 -20.95 2.68
N VAL A 276 -10.72 -22.13 3.05
CA VAL A 276 -11.66 -22.91 2.26
C VAL A 276 -12.88 -23.17 3.14
N PRO A 277 -14.06 -22.61 2.83
CA PRO A 277 -15.25 -22.80 3.64
C PRO A 277 -15.60 -24.28 3.80
N ASN A 278 -15.74 -24.72 5.06
CA ASN A 278 -16.24 -26.05 5.37
C ASN A 278 -17.73 -25.97 5.74
N ASN A 279 -18.58 -26.30 4.78
CA ASN A 279 -20.04 -26.29 4.94
C ASN A 279 -20.58 -27.48 5.77
N GLU A 280 -19.75 -28.48 6.09
CA GLU A 280 -20.14 -29.61 6.94
C GLU A 280 -19.91 -29.31 8.43
N ILE A 281 -18.94 -28.44 8.73
CA ILE A 281 -18.61 -28.01 10.09
C ILE A 281 -19.06 -26.57 10.25
N LEU A 282 -20.22 -26.40 10.88
CA LEU A 282 -20.79 -25.09 11.15
C LEU A 282 -20.42 -24.58 12.54
N ILE A 283 -20.17 -23.29 12.64
CA ILE A 283 -19.81 -22.61 13.87
C ILE A 283 -20.80 -21.50 14.20
N ASN A 284 -20.85 -21.15 15.48
CA ASN A 284 -21.55 -19.96 15.95
C ASN A 284 -20.53 -18.85 16.16
N MET A 285 -20.84 -17.67 15.64
CA MET A 285 -19.95 -16.52 15.65
C MET A 285 -20.62 -15.37 16.40
N GLU A 286 -19.93 -14.83 17.40
CA GLU A 286 -20.33 -13.60 18.08
C GLU A 286 -19.40 -12.46 17.66
N ILE A 287 -19.95 -11.42 17.03
CA ILE A 287 -19.21 -10.26 16.55
C ILE A 287 -19.62 -9.03 17.36
N ASN A 288 -18.66 -8.35 17.99
CA ASN A 288 -18.92 -7.21 18.87
C ASN A 288 -18.49 -5.86 18.26
N ALA A 289 -17.80 -5.90 17.13
CA ALA A 289 -17.23 -4.75 16.46
C ALA A 289 -17.09 -5.00 14.96
N THR A 290 -17.12 -3.93 14.18
CA THR A 290 -16.53 -3.88 12.83
C THR A 290 -15.20 -3.15 12.88
N THR A 291 -14.63 -2.80 11.74
CA THR A 291 -13.42 -2.00 11.66
C THR A 291 -13.68 -0.67 10.97
N LYS A 292 -12.78 0.28 11.17
CA LYS A 292 -12.79 1.55 10.43
C LYS A 292 -11.38 1.95 10.08
N ARG A 293 -11.25 2.86 9.12
CA ARG A 293 -9.99 3.54 8.85
C ARG A 293 -9.50 4.26 10.12
N ALA A 294 -8.25 4.00 10.51
CA ALA A 294 -7.61 4.73 11.58
C ALA A 294 -7.09 6.08 11.02
N PRO A 295 -7.29 7.21 11.70
CA PRO A 295 -6.59 8.43 11.34
C PRO A 295 -5.08 8.22 11.49
N VAL A 296 -4.29 8.78 10.56
CA VAL A 296 -2.86 8.57 10.22
C VAL A 296 -1.86 8.51 11.40
N LYS A 297 -2.27 8.86 12.61
CA LYS A 297 -1.43 8.72 13.82
C LYS A 297 -1.26 7.25 14.21
N SER A 298 -0.22 6.64 13.63
CA SER A 298 0.46 5.41 14.03
C SER A 298 -0.43 4.35 14.69
N THR A 299 -1.07 3.50 13.88
CA THR A 299 -1.60 2.23 14.37
C THR A 299 -1.17 1.11 13.45
N THR A 300 -0.32 0.21 13.96
CA THR A 300 -0.02 -1.10 13.33
C THR A 300 -1.19 -2.08 13.38
N SER A 301 -2.21 -1.73 14.17
CA SER A 301 -3.43 -2.51 14.35
C SER A 301 -4.58 -1.97 13.50
N ILE A 302 -5.34 -2.89 12.93
CA ILE A 302 -6.68 -2.61 12.40
C ILE A 302 -7.54 -2.05 13.53
N LYS A 303 -8.17 -0.90 13.30
CA LYS A 303 -8.93 -0.21 14.35
C LYS A 303 -10.37 -0.70 14.38
N GLU A 304 -10.70 -1.41 15.45
CA GLU A 304 -12.07 -1.82 15.73
C GLU A 304 -12.99 -0.63 16.06
N ARG A 305 -14.26 -0.75 15.66
CA ARG A 305 -15.35 0.17 15.94
C ARG A 305 -16.51 -0.66 16.51
N PRO A 306 -17.04 -0.30 17.70
CA PRO A 306 -18.23 -0.97 18.21
C PRO A 306 -19.39 -0.90 17.22
N LEU A 307 -20.25 -1.92 17.25
CA LEU A 307 -21.46 -1.93 16.43
C LEU A 307 -22.34 -0.71 16.72
N LYS A 308 -22.90 -0.13 15.66
CA LYS A 308 -23.81 1.01 15.75
C LYS A 308 -25.21 0.51 16.07
N SER A 309 -25.74 0.94 17.21
CA SER A 309 -27.10 0.60 17.64
C SER A 309 -28.11 0.91 16.54
N ALA A 310 -29.00 -0.05 16.27
CA ALA A 310 -30.04 -0.01 15.24
C ALA A 310 -29.55 0.07 13.78
N ALA A 311 -28.24 -0.09 13.52
CA ALA A 311 -27.74 -0.27 12.15
C ALA A 311 -27.91 -1.72 11.70
N GLU A 312 -28.12 -1.92 10.40
CA GLU A 312 -28.15 -3.24 9.76
C GLU A 312 -26.75 -3.60 9.26
N TYR A 313 -26.36 -4.85 9.52
CA TYR A 313 -25.09 -5.42 9.09
C TYR A 313 -25.35 -6.66 8.25
N GLU A 314 -24.55 -6.85 7.21
CA GLU A 314 -24.56 -8.04 6.35
C GLU A 314 -23.24 -8.80 6.51
N LEU A 315 -23.33 -10.09 6.83
CA LEU A 315 -22.19 -10.98 6.92
C LEU A 315 -22.00 -11.71 5.58
N PHE A 316 -20.77 -11.64 5.06
CA PHE A 316 -20.32 -12.37 3.90
C PHE A 316 -19.24 -13.40 4.29
N TYR A 317 -19.13 -14.46 3.50
CA TYR A 317 -17.98 -15.36 3.49
C TYR A 317 -17.46 -15.54 2.07
N TRP A 318 -16.18 -15.86 1.94
CA TRP A 318 -15.55 -16.07 0.64
C TRP A 318 -15.73 -17.52 0.17
N ASP A 319 -16.40 -17.74 -0.96
CA ASP A 319 -16.50 -19.01 -1.69
C ASP A 319 -16.56 -18.70 -3.19
N GLU A 320 -15.39 -18.75 -3.84
CA GLU A 320 -15.15 -18.28 -5.22
C GLU A 320 -15.71 -16.86 -5.50
N GLY A 321 -15.81 -16.03 -4.46
CA GLY A 321 -16.49 -14.74 -4.45
C GLY A 321 -17.17 -14.48 -3.11
N TRP A 322 -17.62 -13.25 -2.88
CA TRP A 322 -18.35 -12.90 -1.65
C TRP A 322 -19.78 -13.43 -1.69
N GLN A 323 -20.07 -14.42 -0.84
CA GLN A 323 -21.41 -14.96 -0.65
C GLN A 323 -22.08 -14.29 0.55
N SER A 324 -23.29 -13.75 0.34
CA SER A 324 -24.10 -13.20 1.44
C SER A 324 -24.64 -14.35 2.30
N LEU A 325 -24.43 -14.27 3.61
CA LEU A 325 -24.87 -15.28 4.57
C LEU A 325 -26.16 -14.83 5.25
N GLU A 326 -26.14 -13.70 5.93
CA GLU A 326 -27.29 -13.19 6.68
C GLU A 326 -27.17 -11.68 6.97
N LYS A 327 -28.32 -11.00 7.05
CA LYS A 327 -28.44 -9.62 7.53
C LYS A 327 -29.01 -9.58 8.94
N LYS A 328 -28.43 -8.76 9.82
CA LYS A 328 -28.93 -8.53 11.18
C LYS A 328 -28.87 -7.07 11.57
N THR A 329 -29.91 -6.61 12.27
CA THR A 329 -29.91 -5.32 12.94
C THR A 329 -29.25 -5.44 14.31
N ALA A 330 -28.27 -4.57 14.60
CA ALA A 330 -27.64 -4.51 15.91
C ALA A 330 -28.62 -3.98 16.97
N THR A 331 -29.15 -4.87 17.80
CA THR A 331 -30.07 -4.53 18.91
C THR A 331 -29.37 -4.51 20.28
N GLY A 332 -28.11 -4.95 20.34
CA GLY A 332 -27.27 -4.98 21.53
C GLY A 332 -25.80 -4.71 21.19
N ASN A 333 -24.89 -5.18 22.04
CA ASN A 333 -23.45 -4.99 21.86
C ASN A 333 -22.79 -6.03 20.93
N SER A 334 -23.55 -7.05 20.52
CA SER A 334 -23.06 -8.13 19.69
C SER A 334 -24.09 -8.59 18.65
N LEU A 335 -23.58 -9.13 17.55
CA LEU A 335 -24.33 -9.87 16.55
C LEU A 335 -23.93 -11.33 16.65
N ILE A 336 -24.91 -12.21 16.84
CA ILE A 336 -24.69 -13.66 16.87
C ILE A 336 -25.15 -14.22 15.54
N PHE A 337 -24.25 -14.89 14.81
CA PHE A 337 -24.54 -15.65 13.59
C PHE A 337 -24.40 -17.13 13.90
N GLU A 338 -25.42 -17.92 13.57
CA GLU A 338 -25.43 -19.36 13.79
C GLU A 338 -25.32 -20.07 12.46
N GLY A 339 -24.70 -21.26 12.45
CA GLY A 339 -24.64 -22.05 11.22
C GLY A 339 -23.66 -21.51 10.17
N VAL A 340 -22.62 -20.80 10.58
CA VAL A 340 -21.63 -20.20 9.67
C VAL A 340 -20.61 -21.28 9.24
N PRO A 341 -20.24 -21.39 7.94
CA PRO A 341 -19.21 -22.33 7.50
C PRO A 341 -17.89 -22.06 8.21
N SER A 342 -17.20 -23.07 8.73
CA SER A 342 -15.87 -22.89 9.35
C SER A 342 -14.76 -22.74 8.31
N ASP A 343 -13.54 -22.38 8.76
CA ASP A 343 -12.33 -22.23 7.94
C ASP A 343 -12.41 -21.24 6.77
N ALA A 344 -13.43 -20.38 6.76
CA ALA A 344 -13.64 -19.34 5.74
C ALA A 344 -13.00 -18.00 6.11
N LEU A 345 -12.83 -17.15 5.10
CA LEU A 345 -12.60 -15.72 5.25
C LEU A 345 -13.94 -15.00 5.22
N TYR A 346 -14.17 -14.10 6.17
CA TYR A 346 -15.44 -13.39 6.33
C TYR A 346 -15.26 -11.89 6.15
N TRP A 347 -16.39 -11.22 5.89
CA TRP A 347 -16.46 -9.77 5.82
C TRP A 347 -17.82 -9.30 6.35
N LEU A 348 -17.82 -8.45 7.38
CA LEU A 348 -19.04 -7.92 7.99
C LEU A 348 -19.15 -6.44 7.62
N VAL A 349 -20.26 -6.04 7.01
CA VAL A 349 -20.43 -4.72 6.41
C VAL A 349 -21.67 -4.03 6.98
N GLU A 350 -21.56 -2.77 7.41
CA GLU A 350 -22.74 -1.92 7.67
C GLU A 350 -23.44 -1.61 6.33
N VAL A 351 -24.72 -1.97 6.19
CA VAL A 351 -25.45 -1.92 4.89
C VAL A 351 -25.47 -0.51 4.29
N ASP A 352 -25.67 0.51 5.14
CA ASP A 352 -25.66 1.93 4.76
C ASP A 352 -24.34 2.63 5.13
N GLY A 353 -23.27 1.85 5.29
CA GLY A 353 -21.94 2.30 5.70
C GLY A 353 -21.06 2.77 4.54
N ASP A 354 -19.81 3.11 4.90
CA ASP A 354 -18.74 3.53 4.00
C ASP A 354 -17.95 2.35 3.38
N ARG A 355 -18.23 1.11 3.81
CA ARG A 355 -17.56 -0.12 3.37
C ARG A 355 -16.05 -0.15 3.66
N ASP A 356 -15.60 0.59 4.67
CA ASP A 356 -14.21 0.59 5.14
C ASP A 356 -13.88 -0.64 6.02
N GLU A 357 -14.83 -1.56 6.22
CA GLU A 357 -14.64 -2.77 7.02
C GLU A 357 -13.64 -3.74 6.39
N ARG A 358 -12.88 -4.42 7.25
CA ARG A 358 -11.82 -5.38 6.90
C ARG A 358 -12.34 -6.80 6.89
N THR A 359 -11.64 -7.64 6.13
CA THR A 359 -11.85 -9.08 6.18
C THR A 359 -11.38 -9.64 7.52
N PHE A 360 -11.90 -10.79 7.93
CA PHE A 360 -11.47 -11.45 9.15
C PHE A 360 -11.64 -12.96 9.05
N SER A 361 -10.96 -13.68 9.94
CA SER A 361 -11.13 -15.11 10.14
C SER A 361 -11.40 -15.42 11.61
N ILE A 362 -11.85 -16.63 11.91
CA ILE A 362 -11.94 -17.13 13.29
C ILE A 362 -10.78 -18.07 13.58
N GLU A 363 -10.08 -17.81 14.68
CA GLU A 363 -9.03 -18.68 15.21
C GLU A 363 -9.21 -18.87 16.71
N ASN A 364 -9.38 -20.12 17.17
CA ASN A 364 -9.60 -20.44 18.59
C ASN A 364 -10.72 -19.59 19.22
N ASP A 365 -11.87 -19.52 18.53
CA ASP A 365 -13.05 -18.74 18.93
C ASP A 365 -12.82 -17.22 19.04
N ARG A 366 -11.79 -16.69 18.37
CA ARG A 366 -11.49 -15.24 18.32
C ARG A 366 -11.50 -14.73 16.90
N LEU A 367 -12.04 -13.53 16.72
CA LEU A 367 -11.96 -12.78 15.47
C LEU A 367 -10.53 -12.26 15.27
N ILE A 368 -9.96 -12.52 14.10
CA ILE A 368 -8.67 -12.01 13.68
C ILE A 368 -8.89 -11.22 12.38
N TRP A 369 -8.67 -9.91 12.43
CA TRP A 369 -8.85 -9.00 11.29
C TRP A 369 -7.64 -8.98 10.36
N TRP A 370 -7.90 -8.82 9.07
CA TRP A 370 -6.90 -8.79 7.99
C TRP A 370 -7.12 -7.63 7.02
#